data_AF-W7DPY6-F1
#
_entry.id   AF-W7DPY6-F1
#
_cell.length_a   1.000
_cell.length_b   1.000
_cell.length_c   1.000
_cell.angle_alpha   90.00
_cell.angle_beta   90.00
_cell.angle_gamma   90.00
#
_symmetry.space_group_name_H-M   'P 1'
#
loop_
_entity.id
_entity.type
_entity.pdbx_description
1 polymer ?
#
loop_
_entity_poly.entity_id
_entity_poly.type
_entity_poly.pdbx_seq_one_letter_code
_entity_poly.pdbx_strand_id
1 'polypeptide(L)' 'MTRGVFTYANMPKTEKGGNLVGAGLDIRKTTGTLFWNASATHTLTTAGLPPERWIAMFSVGIRL' A
#
# COMPACT_ATOMS: atom_id res chain seq x y z
N MET A 1 -7.63 4.40 7.23
CA MET A 1 -6.39 3.80 7.75
C MET A 1 -6.29 2.40 7.17
N THR A 2 -5.35 2.13 6.28
CA THR A 2 -5.17 0.81 5.66
C THR A 2 -4.09 0.07 6.44
N ARG A 3 -4.44 -1.08 7.04
CA ARG A 3 -3.49 -1.90 7.79
C ARG A 3 -2.80 -2.88 6.82
N GLY A 4 -1.68 -2.46 6.23
CA GLY A 4 -0.79 -3.36 5.49
C GLY A 4 0.20 -3.99 6.47
N VAL A 5 0.29 -5.32 6.50
CA VAL A 5 1.32 -6.03 7.28
C VAL A 5 2.22 -6.74 6.27
N PHE A 6 3.43 -6.22 6.07
CA PHE A 6 4.48 -6.92 5.32
C PHE A 6 5.42 -7.57 6.34
N THR A 7 5.68 -8.87 6.20
CA THR A 7 6.53 -9.64 7.11
C THR A 7 7.74 -10.20 6.36
N TYR A 8 8.95 -9.96 6.86
CA TYR A 8 10.17 -10.66 6.43
C TYR A 8 10.81 -11.41 7.62
N ALA A 9 11.64 -12.41 7.34
CA ALA A 9 12.08 -13.42 8.32
C ALA A 9 12.75 -12.84 9.58
N ASN A 10 13.49 -11.73 9.46
CA ASN A 10 14.25 -11.10 10.55
C ASN A 10 13.63 -9.79 11.06
N MET A 11 12.34 -9.58 10.83
CA MET A 11 11.67 -8.33 11.24
C MET A 11 11.64 -8.19 12.77
N PRO A 12 12.18 -7.09 13.35
CA PRO A 12 12.15 -6.84 14.78
C PRO A 12 10.72 -6.89 15.32
N LYS A 13 10.52 -7.48 16.51
CA LYS A 13 9.17 -7.66 17.11
C LYS A 13 8.39 -6.34 17.23
N THR A 14 9.09 -5.23 17.40
CA THR A 14 8.54 -3.86 17.44
C THR A 14 7.94 -3.39 16.11
N GLU A 15 8.36 -3.96 14.98
CA GLU A 15 7.87 -3.55 13.65
C GLU A 15 6.70 -4.41 13.16
N LYS A 16 6.48 -5.61 13.73
CA LYS A 16 5.45 -6.60 13.32
C LYS A 16 3.99 -6.12 13.46
N GLY A 17 3.76 -4.94 14.01
CA GLY A 17 2.43 -4.34 14.19
C GLY A 17 2.40 -2.83 13.98
N GLY A 18 3.37 -2.28 13.23
CA GLY A 18 3.46 -0.84 13.00
C GLY A 18 2.28 -0.31 12.17
N ASN A 19 1.73 0.83 12.58
CA ASN A 19 0.82 1.59 11.71
C ASN A 19 1.64 2.15 10.55
N LEU A 20 1.31 1.74 9.32
CA LEU A 20 1.89 2.32 8.12
C LEU A 20 1.21 3.67 7.85
N VAL A 21 1.98 4.74 8.02
CA VAL A 21 1.67 6.10 7.60
C VAL A 21 2.47 6.39 6.34
N GLY A 22 1.79 6.85 5.31
CA GLY A 22 2.39 7.22 4.04
C GLY A 22 1.56 8.29 3.33
N ALA A 23 2.20 8.97 2.40
CA ALA A 23 1.56 9.91 1.50
C ALA A 23 1.76 9.39 0.06
N GLY A 24 0.74 9.50 -0.77
CA GLY A 24 0.76 8.92 -2.10
C GLY A 24 -0.14 9.65 -3.07
N LEU A 25 0.06 9.32 -4.34
CA LEU A 25 -0.79 9.75 -5.44
C LEU A 25 -1.55 8.55 -5.99
N ASP A 26 -2.82 8.79 -6.29
CA ASP A 26 -3.72 7.81 -6.89
C ASP A 26 -4.24 8.34 -8.22
N ILE A 27 -4.28 7.47 -9.22
CA ILE A 27 -5.08 7.66 -10.44
C ILE A 27 -6.11 6.54 -10.48
N ARG A 28 -7.38 6.90 -10.65
CA ARG A 28 -8.47 5.92 -10.64
C ARG A 28 -9.54 6.23 -11.68
N LYS A 29 -10.09 5.17 -12.26
CA LYS A 29 -11.32 5.21 -13.06
C LYS A 29 -12.41 4.46 -12.29
N THR A 30 -13.44 5.19 -11.85
CA THR A 30 -14.54 4.65 -11.02
C THR A 30 -15.85 4.49 -11.78
N THR A 31 -15.91 4.92 -13.03
CA THR A 31 -17.12 4.97 -13.86
C THR A 31 -17.19 3.82 -14.87
N GLY A 32 -18.39 3.27 -15.06
CA GLY A 32 -18.70 2.18 -16.00
C GLY A 32 -18.47 0.78 -15.43
N THR A 33 -18.65 -0.22 -16.31
CA THR A 33 -18.52 -1.66 -16.01
C THR A 33 -17.10 -2.04 -15.58
N LEU A 34 -16.08 -1.41 -16.16
CA LEU A 34 -14.69 -1.61 -15.77
C LEU A 34 -14.19 -0.44 -14.92
N PHE A 35 -13.76 -0.74 -13.70
CA PHE A 35 -13.10 0.20 -12.79
C PHE A 35 -11.69 -0.27 -12.45
N TRP A 36 -10.80 0.70 -12.21
CA TRP A 36 -9.42 0.42 -11.84
C TRP A 36 -8.86 1.55 -10.98
N ASN A 37 -7.82 1.23 -10.22
CA ASN A 37 -7.05 2.16 -9.42
C ASN A 37 -5.57 1.78 -9.50
N ALA A 38 -4.73 2.78 -9.77
CA ALA A 38 -3.29 2.71 -9.68
C ALA A 38 -2.82 3.71 -8.62
N SER A 39 -1.95 3.27 -7.71
CA SER A 39 -1.42 4.11 -6.65
C SER A 39 0.07 3.95 -6.47
N ALA A 40 0.72 5.06 -6.12
CA ALA A 40 2.11 5.09 -5.70
C ALA A 40 2.18 5.82 -4.35
N THR A 41 2.49 5.09 -3.30
CA THR A 41 2.55 5.61 -1.92
C THR A 41 3.98 5.56 -1.41
N HIS A 42 4.48 6.69 -0.93
CA HIS A 42 5.73 6.75 -0.19
C HIS A 42 5.42 6.66 1.31
N THR A 43 6.02 5.68 1.98
CA THR A 43 5.81 5.45 3.41
C THR A 43 6.76 6.28 4.25
N LEU A 44 6.20 6.97 5.24
CA LEU A 44 6.96 7.77 6.20
C LEU A 44 7.49 6.91 7.36
N THR A 45 6.91 5.73 7.57
CA THR A 45 7.30 4.80 8.65
C THR A 45 8.23 3.73 8.12
N THR A 46 9.19 3.36 8.96
CA THR A 46 10.21 2.36 8.67
C THR A 46 9.80 0.94 9.02
N ALA A 47 8.64 0.75 9.64
CA ALA A 47 8.26 -0.55 10.19
C ALA A 47 8.01 -1.57 9.08
N GLY A 48 8.98 -2.45 8.85
CA GLY A 48 8.80 -3.62 7.99
C GLY A 48 8.95 -3.42 6.49
N LEU A 49 9.33 -2.24 6.02
CA LEU A 49 9.35 -1.91 4.59
C LEU A 49 10.76 -1.91 3.99
N PRO A 50 10.90 -2.17 2.68
CA PRO A 50 12.16 -2.02 1.95
C PRO A 50 12.74 -0.60 2.13
N PRO A 51 14.08 -0.44 2.05
CA PRO A 51 14.75 0.85 2.23
C PRO A 51 14.19 1.98 1.35
N GLU A 52 13.68 1.62 0.17
CA GLU A 52 13.11 2.54 -0.82
C GLU A 52 11.77 3.13 -0.39
N ARG A 53 11.06 2.50 0.55
CA ARG A 53 9.80 3.00 1.14
C ARG A 53 8.69 3.35 0.15
N TRP A 54 8.75 2.77 -1.05
CA TRP A 54 7.70 2.93 -2.07
C TRP A 54 6.82 1.69 -2.11
N ILE A 55 5.51 1.93 -2.10
CA ILE A 55 4.48 0.91 -2.31
C ILE A 55 3.72 1.30 -3.57
N ALA A 56 3.85 0.49 -4.61
CA ALA A 56 3.01 0.58 -5.80
C ALA A 56 1.86 -0.43 -5.66
N MET A 57 0.63 0.00 -5.96
CA MET A 57 -0.52 -0.90 -6.04
C MET A 57 -1.27 -0.67 -7.35
N PHE A 58 -1.80 -1.77 -7.89
CA PHE A 58 -2.74 -1.75 -8.99
C PHE A 58 -3.91 -2.66 -8.66
N SER A 59 -5.13 -2.18 -8.87
CA SER A 59 -6.35 -2.95 -8.67
C SER A 59 -7.28 -2.71 -9.85
N VAL A 60 -7.96 -3.78 -10.27
CA VAL A 60 -8.93 -3.76 -11.36
C VAL A 60 -10.14 -4.59 -10.94
N GLY A 61 -11.33 -4.17 -11.36
CA GLY A 61 -12.55 -4.89 -11.09
C GLY A 61 -13.60 -4.64 -12.15
N ILE A 62 -14.56 -5.57 -12.20
CA ILE A 62 -15.72 -5.52 -13.08
C ILE A 62 -16.96 -5.36 -12.19
N ARG A 63 -17.80 -4.38 -12.50
CA ARG A 63 -19.09 -4.17 -11.87
C ARG A 63 -20.15 -4.83 -12.77
N LEU A 64 -20.66 -5.98 -12.31
CA LEU A 64 -21.79 -6.69 -12.91
C LEU A 64 -23.11 -5.97 -12.61
#